data_AF-A0A4S5AHZ3-F1
#
_entry.id   AF-A0A4S5AHZ3-F1
#
_cell.length_a   1.000
_cell.length_b   1.000
_cell.length_c   1.000
_cell.angle_alpha   90.00
_cell.angle_beta   90.00
_cell.angle_gamma   90.00
#
_symmetry.space_group_name_H-M   'P 1'
#
loop_
_entity.id
_entity.type
_entity.pdbx_description
1 polymer ?
#
loop_
_entity_poly.entity_id
_entity_poly.type
_entity_poly.pdbx_seq_one_letter_code
_entity_poly.pdbx_strand_id
1 'polypeptide(L)'
;MLRAAVLLGSGSTSFEIIRQVSERMPVHTVPSWMDSMVQPIATVDVLAALVGALEYAGRSRHFDVGGPDQLRYGALLEAYTVHAGLKRPQVNVPLLPTALVGTLVGSLTDVPRAMVEALVESLHHDMIAADDDFREVLLPRGHRLVGLADAFRRSLASGGSVPEDSDPMGPLPQDPAWASGGDDRPALAKVVDTVKMFRRAEISTSDRSAPPDTTTRRRGCHVEGAVPVLTWVRRALWDVVPRDHREPSTARRHRLLTILSVAVVGAVVLGFALRVEPGSASFYWWTLVLAGVWVIGAFAAGPLHLGRIRSRSGFVRPIVTPIVVGLVLVALFVVGGLVVREIPALDAQVRHVLVFADEGALPLVVLVTAVNGIAEKLFFRGALYAAVTRHPVAVTTFANALVVLAAGNLMLTLAAVLLAVVVGCDDARTDRNRSLARFAALC
;
A
#
# COMPACT_ATOMS: atom_id res chain seq x y z
N MET A 1 -23.58 3.25 30.54
CA MET A 1 -22.99 3.22 29.18
C MET A 1 -23.48 1.94 28.49
N LEU A 2 -24.02 2.03 27.27
CA LEU A 2 -24.34 0.84 26.48
C LEU A 2 -23.20 0.56 25.50
N ARG A 3 -22.81 -0.71 25.35
CA ARG A 3 -21.75 -1.15 24.42
C ARG A 3 -22.35 -2.16 23.45
N ALA A 4 -22.36 -1.82 22.17
CA ALA A 4 -22.83 -2.69 21.09
C ALA A 4 -21.70 -2.90 20.08
N ALA A 5 -21.60 -4.10 19.53
CA ALA A 5 -20.61 -4.42 18.50
C ALA A 5 -21.05 -3.92 17.11
N VAL A 6 -22.18 -4.46 16.63
CA VAL A 6 -22.75 -4.17 15.31
C VAL A 6 -24.23 -3.87 15.47
N LEU A 7 -24.62 -2.66 15.09
CA LEU A 7 -26.02 -2.23 15.04
C LEU A 7 -26.59 -2.54 13.66
N LEU A 8 -27.61 -3.39 13.60
CA LEU A 8 -28.35 -3.66 12.37
C LEU A 8 -29.55 -2.72 12.31
N GLY A 9 -29.49 -1.78 11.38
CA GLY A 9 -30.51 -0.77 11.19
C GLY A 9 -30.23 0.04 9.93
N SER A 10 -31.27 0.34 9.15
CA SER A 10 -31.16 1.32 8.08
C SER A 10 -30.62 2.64 8.62
N GLY A 11 -29.61 3.22 7.96
CA GLY A 11 -28.92 4.43 8.42
C GLY A 11 -27.81 4.19 9.46
N SER A 12 -27.66 2.98 10.00
CA SER A 12 -26.55 2.68 10.91
C SER A 12 -25.23 2.56 10.13
N THR A 13 -24.14 3.10 10.69
CA THR A 13 -22.81 3.02 10.05
C THR A 13 -22.40 1.57 9.77
N SER A 14 -22.60 0.66 10.72
CA SER A 14 -22.19 -0.74 10.59
C SER A 14 -22.97 -1.46 9.49
N PHE A 15 -24.29 -1.27 9.44
CA PHE A 15 -25.14 -1.84 8.40
C PHE A 15 -24.80 -1.28 7.02
N GLU A 16 -24.61 0.04 6.91
CA GLU A 16 -24.30 0.70 5.64
C GLU A 16 -22.94 0.30 5.09
N ILE A 17 -21.94 0.04 5.94
CA ILE A 17 -20.66 -0.53 5.51
C ILE A 17 -20.86 -1.94 4.97
N ILE A 18 -21.56 -2.83 5.70
CA ILE A 18 -21.84 -4.20 5.26
C ILE A 18 -22.56 -4.18 3.91
N ARG A 19 -23.60 -3.35 3.79
CA ARG A 19 -24.38 -3.15 2.57
C ARG A 19 -23.52 -2.71 1.39
N GLN A 20 -22.77 -1.62 1.54
CA GLN A 20 -21.91 -1.08 0.47
C GLN A 20 -20.79 -2.04 0.07
N VAL A 21 -20.16 -2.71 1.04
CA VAL A 21 -19.14 -3.74 0.79
C VAL A 21 -19.74 -4.88 -0.03
N SER A 22 -20.88 -5.42 0.36
CA SER A 22 -21.51 -6.55 -0.32
C SER A 22 -22.12 -6.20 -1.68
N GLU A 23 -22.67 -5.00 -1.83
CA GLU A 23 -23.22 -4.55 -3.10
C GLU A 23 -22.11 -4.21 -4.11
N ARG A 24 -21.03 -3.56 -3.66
CA ARG A 24 -19.96 -3.05 -4.54
C ARG A 24 -18.86 -4.06 -4.83
N MET A 25 -18.57 -5.02 -3.92
CA MET A 25 -17.61 -6.08 -4.21
C MET A 25 -18.28 -7.24 -4.94
N PRO A 26 -17.73 -7.72 -6.07
CA PRO A 26 -18.26 -8.90 -6.76
C PRO A 26 -17.95 -10.22 -6.03
N VAL A 27 -16.88 -10.23 -5.21
CA VAL A 27 -16.38 -11.38 -4.45
C VAL A 27 -16.05 -10.91 -3.05
N HIS A 28 -16.48 -11.65 -2.02
CA HIS A 28 -16.10 -11.35 -0.65
C HIS A 28 -14.74 -11.99 -0.34
N THR A 29 -13.69 -11.17 -0.34
CA THR A 29 -12.36 -11.60 0.13
C THR A 29 -12.32 -11.51 1.65
N VAL A 30 -12.36 -12.65 2.32
CA VAL A 30 -12.36 -12.77 3.78
C VAL A 30 -10.91 -13.07 4.22
N PRO A 31 -10.21 -12.15 4.88
CA PRO A 31 -8.88 -12.41 5.40
C PRO A 31 -8.91 -13.51 6.46
N SER A 32 -7.87 -14.33 6.56
CA SER A 32 -7.80 -15.40 7.57
C SER A 32 -7.82 -14.90 9.02
N TRP A 33 -7.38 -13.66 9.28
CA TRP A 33 -7.43 -13.04 10.62
C TRP A 33 -8.81 -12.48 10.97
N MET A 34 -9.73 -12.35 9.99
CA MET A 34 -11.10 -11.87 10.21
C MET A 34 -12.01 -13.00 10.75
N ASP A 35 -11.41 -14.10 11.21
CA ASP A 35 -12.11 -15.27 11.73
C ASP A 35 -12.54 -15.09 13.20
N SER A 36 -13.06 -13.89 13.50
CA SER A 36 -13.56 -13.50 14.82
C SER A 36 -15.08 -13.57 14.88
N MET A 37 -15.59 -13.78 16.09
CA MET A 37 -17.02 -13.83 16.38
C MET A 37 -17.61 -12.43 16.58
N VAL A 38 -18.87 -12.27 16.22
CA VAL A 38 -19.64 -11.04 16.39
C VAL A 38 -21.06 -11.36 16.83
N GLN A 39 -21.61 -10.50 17.68
CA GLN A 39 -23.00 -10.58 18.14
C GLN A 39 -23.77 -9.29 17.76
N PRO A 40 -24.28 -9.21 16.52
CA PRO A 40 -25.03 -8.03 16.07
C PRO A 40 -26.36 -7.90 16.82
N ILE A 41 -26.84 -6.68 16.99
CA ILE A 41 -28.12 -6.35 17.63
C ILE A 41 -28.95 -5.44 16.73
N ALA A 42 -30.27 -5.66 16.70
CA ALA A 42 -31.17 -4.79 15.95
C ALA A 42 -31.27 -3.41 16.60
N THR A 43 -31.37 -2.37 15.79
CA THR A 43 -31.43 -0.97 16.26
C THR A 43 -32.63 -0.74 17.17
N VAL A 44 -33.76 -1.38 16.89
CA VAL A 44 -34.97 -1.31 17.72
C VAL A 44 -34.78 -1.86 19.13
N ASP A 45 -33.95 -2.90 19.30
CA ASP A 45 -33.66 -3.48 20.61
C ASP A 45 -32.71 -2.59 21.40
N VAL A 46 -31.76 -1.93 20.72
CA VAL A 46 -30.90 -0.93 21.37
C VAL A 46 -31.68 0.30 21.78
N LEU A 47 -32.66 0.74 20.98
CA LEU A 47 -33.57 1.82 21.37
C LEU A 47 -34.40 1.44 22.59
N ALA A 48 -34.91 0.20 22.66
CA ALA A 48 -35.61 -0.29 23.85
C ALA A 48 -34.69 -0.28 25.09
N ALA A 49 -33.45 -0.74 24.94
CA ALA A 49 -32.46 -0.69 26.03
C ALA A 49 -32.08 0.75 26.43
N LEU A 50 -32.01 1.69 25.48
CA LEU A 50 -31.77 3.11 25.75
C LEU A 50 -32.92 3.72 26.55
N VAL A 51 -34.17 3.44 26.18
CA VAL A 51 -35.35 3.90 26.92
C VAL A 51 -35.33 3.34 28.34
N GLY A 52 -35.09 2.04 28.51
CA GLY A 52 -34.97 1.45 29.85
C GLY A 52 -33.80 1.99 30.67
N ALA A 53 -32.69 2.37 30.01
CA ALA A 53 -31.57 3.02 30.69
C ALA A 53 -31.92 4.40 31.25
N LEU A 54 -32.95 5.09 30.74
CA LEU A 54 -33.45 6.34 31.31
C LEU A 54 -34.18 6.10 32.65
N GLU A 55 -34.74 4.91 32.85
CA GLU A 55 -35.48 4.51 34.06
C GLU A 55 -34.62 3.70 35.04
N TYR A 56 -33.37 3.40 34.66
CA TYR A 56 -32.47 2.58 35.46
C TYR A 56 -32.02 3.30 36.74
N ALA A 57 -32.53 2.83 37.89
CA ALA A 57 -32.24 3.41 39.22
C ALA A 57 -30.98 2.84 39.90
N GLY A 58 -30.21 1.97 39.23
CA GLY A 58 -29.01 1.37 39.79
C GLY A 58 -27.77 2.26 39.70
N ARG A 59 -26.61 1.73 40.11
CA ARG A 59 -25.33 2.44 40.04
C ARG A 59 -24.88 2.59 38.59
N SER A 60 -24.19 3.69 38.26
CA SER A 60 -23.58 3.89 36.94
C SER A 60 -22.65 2.72 36.60
N ARG A 61 -22.98 2.01 35.51
CA ARG A 61 -22.21 0.88 35.00
C ARG A 61 -22.32 0.82 33.47
N HIS A 62 -21.64 -0.17 32.88
CA HIS A 62 -21.82 -0.52 31.48
C HIS A 62 -22.75 -1.73 31.33
N PHE A 63 -23.39 -1.82 30.18
CA PHE A 63 -24.16 -2.99 29.75
C PHE A 63 -23.72 -3.33 28.33
N ASP A 64 -23.41 -4.61 28.12
CA ASP A 64 -23.16 -5.14 26.78
C ASP A 64 -24.49 -5.51 26.17
N VAL A 65 -24.79 -4.95 25.00
CA VAL A 65 -26.07 -5.14 24.32
C VAL A 65 -25.83 -5.95 23.05
N GLY A 66 -26.01 -7.27 23.18
CA GLY A 66 -25.88 -8.24 22.09
C GLY A 66 -27.24 -8.75 21.62
N GLY A 67 -27.38 -9.01 20.32
CA GLY A 67 -28.57 -9.67 19.78
C GLY A 67 -28.60 -11.17 20.06
N PRO A 68 -29.64 -11.88 19.60
CA PRO A 68 -29.80 -13.30 19.89
C PRO A 68 -28.83 -14.21 19.11
N ASP A 69 -28.24 -13.72 18.03
CA ASP A 69 -27.39 -14.51 17.14
C ASP A 69 -25.90 -14.18 17.32
N GLN A 70 -25.07 -15.22 17.49
CA GLN A 70 -23.61 -15.13 17.50
C GLN A 70 -23.05 -15.89 16.29
N LEU A 71 -22.20 -15.23 15.51
CA LEU A 71 -21.68 -15.79 14.26
C LEU A 71 -20.32 -15.20 13.93
N ARG A 72 -19.59 -15.82 13.00
CA ARG A 72 -18.34 -15.29 12.45
C ARG A 72 -18.63 -14.13 11.49
N TYR A 73 -17.70 -13.20 11.33
CA TYR A 73 -17.85 -12.09 10.36
C TYR A 73 -18.12 -12.56 8.93
N GLY A 74 -17.47 -13.64 8.48
CA GLY A 74 -17.76 -14.22 7.16
C GLY A 74 -19.23 -14.64 7.02
N ALA A 75 -19.79 -15.29 8.05
CA ALA A 75 -21.19 -15.68 8.08
C ALA A 75 -22.15 -14.47 8.13
N LEU A 76 -21.74 -13.37 8.78
CA LEU A 76 -22.52 -12.13 8.78
C LEU A 76 -22.63 -11.53 7.38
N LEU A 77 -21.52 -11.48 6.63
CA LEU A 77 -21.50 -11.02 5.24
C LEU A 77 -22.31 -11.94 4.33
N GLU A 78 -22.26 -13.26 4.57
CA GLU A 78 -23.08 -14.23 3.85
C GLU A 78 -24.57 -14.02 4.12
N ALA A 79 -24.95 -13.89 5.40
CA ALA A 79 -26.32 -13.64 5.80
C ALA A 79 -26.89 -12.39 5.14
N TYR A 80 -26.12 -11.29 5.07
CA TYR A 80 -26.52 -10.10 4.33
C TYR A 80 -26.84 -10.42 2.86
N THR A 81 -25.95 -11.13 2.17
CA THR A 81 -26.12 -11.42 0.73
C THR A 81 -27.34 -12.29 0.44
N VAL A 82 -27.69 -13.22 1.34
CA VAL A 82 -28.90 -14.04 1.23
C VAL A 82 -30.15 -13.15 1.29
N HIS A 83 -30.20 -12.20 2.23
CA HIS A 83 -31.36 -11.31 2.39
C HIS A 83 -31.44 -10.22 1.31
N ALA A 84 -30.31 -9.77 0.80
CA ALA A 84 -30.22 -8.81 -0.30
C ALA A 84 -30.39 -9.47 -1.70
N GLY A 85 -30.53 -10.79 -1.79
CA GLY A 85 -30.65 -11.52 -3.06
C GLY A 85 -29.38 -11.47 -3.93
N LEU A 86 -28.21 -11.29 -3.32
CA LEU A 86 -26.92 -11.16 -4.00
C LEU A 86 -26.17 -12.50 -4.03
N LYS A 87 -25.49 -12.77 -5.16
CA LYS A 87 -24.51 -13.86 -5.25
C LYS A 87 -23.12 -13.26 -5.12
N ARG A 88 -22.47 -13.49 -3.96
CA ARG A 88 -21.11 -13.04 -3.66
C ARG A 88 -20.29 -14.22 -3.10
N PRO A 89 -19.52 -14.94 -3.93
CA PRO A 89 -18.72 -16.05 -3.42
C PRO A 89 -17.70 -15.53 -2.42
N GLN A 90 -17.49 -16.28 -1.33
CA GLN A 90 -16.48 -15.95 -0.33
C GLN A 90 -15.17 -16.67 -0.66
N VAL A 91 -14.06 -15.94 -0.60
CA VAL A 91 -12.71 -16.48 -0.80
C VAL A 91 -11.87 -16.12 0.42
N ASN A 92 -11.37 -17.13 1.11
CA ASN A 92 -10.46 -16.96 2.23
C ASN A 92 -9.05 -16.65 1.72
N VAL A 93 -8.49 -15.51 2.14
CA VAL A 93 -7.16 -15.06 1.71
C VAL A 93 -6.22 -15.06 2.92
N PRO A 94 -5.27 -16.01 3.00
CA PRO A 94 -4.26 -15.98 4.06
C PRO A 94 -3.31 -14.81 3.85
N LEU A 95 -2.78 -14.26 4.94
CA LEU A 95 -1.74 -13.21 4.94
C LEU A 95 -2.15 -11.88 4.28
N LEU A 96 -3.45 -11.61 4.09
CA LEU A 96 -3.91 -10.31 3.59
C LEU A 96 -3.73 -9.24 4.69
N PRO A 97 -2.98 -8.14 4.50
CA PRO A 97 -2.74 -7.18 5.59
C PRO A 97 -3.98 -6.37 6.00
N THR A 98 -4.19 -6.15 7.30
CA THR A 98 -5.30 -5.36 7.86
C THR A 98 -5.39 -3.95 7.28
N ALA A 99 -4.25 -3.24 7.21
CA ALA A 99 -4.19 -1.89 6.65
C ALA A 99 -4.58 -1.84 5.16
N LEU A 100 -4.32 -2.91 4.41
CA LEU A 100 -4.73 -3.02 3.00
C LEU A 100 -6.25 -3.17 2.90
N VAL A 101 -6.84 -4.03 3.75
CA VAL A 101 -8.30 -4.20 3.82
C VAL A 101 -8.97 -2.89 4.24
N GLY A 102 -8.48 -2.21 5.27
CA GLY A 102 -8.99 -0.90 5.71
C GLY A 102 -8.94 0.15 4.61
N THR A 103 -7.83 0.21 3.86
CA THR A 103 -7.69 1.14 2.73
C THR A 103 -8.64 0.79 1.58
N LEU A 104 -8.75 -0.50 1.22
CA LEU A 104 -9.63 -0.96 0.16
C LEU A 104 -11.10 -0.69 0.50
N VAL A 105 -11.55 -1.13 1.68
CA VAL A 105 -12.93 -0.91 2.14
C VAL A 105 -13.21 0.58 2.26
N GLY A 106 -12.29 1.39 2.80
CA GLY A 106 -12.49 2.83 2.93
C GLY A 106 -12.48 3.58 1.59
N SER A 107 -11.88 3.02 0.54
CA SER A 107 -12.01 3.54 -0.83
C SER A 107 -13.28 3.08 -1.52
N LEU A 108 -13.84 1.95 -1.07
CA LEU A 108 -15.01 1.32 -1.64
C LEU A 108 -16.30 1.87 -1.06
N THR A 109 -16.31 2.22 0.22
CA THR A 109 -17.47 2.78 0.91
C THR A 109 -17.43 4.31 0.88
N ASP A 110 -18.59 4.93 1.01
CA ASP A 110 -18.73 6.39 1.11
C ASP A 110 -18.62 6.86 2.59
N VAL A 111 -18.26 5.96 3.51
CA VAL A 111 -18.10 6.22 4.95
C VAL A 111 -16.70 6.80 5.22
N PRO A 112 -16.53 7.73 6.19
CA PRO A 112 -15.22 8.31 6.49
C PRO A 112 -14.13 7.25 6.72
N ARG A 113 -13.01 7.38 6.02
CA ARG A 113 -11.90 6.41 6.02
C ARG A 113 -11.42 6.05 7.42
N ALA A 114 -11.26 7.02 8.32
CA ALA A 114 -10.81 6.79 9.69
C ALA A 114 -11.77 5.87 10.48
N MET A 115 -13.09 5.97 10.22
CA MET A 115 -14.09 5.08 10.82
C MET A 115 -13.94 3.66 10.30
N VAL A 116 -13.76 3.51 8.99
CA VAL A 116 -13.57 2.20 8.35
C VAL A 116 -12.29 1.53 8.84
N GLU A 117 -11.18 2.27 8.92
CA GLU A 117 -9.91 1.74 9.42
C GLU A 117 -10.02 1.28 10.88
N ALA A 118 -10.68 2.05 11.74
CA ALA A 118 -10.93 1.65 13.13
C ALA A 118 -11.82 0.40 13.23
N LEU A 119 -12.87 0.30 12.40
CA LEU A 119 -13.74 -0.87 12.35
C LEU A 119 -13.01 -2.12 11.84
N VAL A 120 -12.22 -1.99 10.77
CA VAL A 120 -11.43 -3.10 10.23
C VAL A 120 -10.39 -3.60 11.23
N GLU A 121 -9.78 -2.72 12.02
CA GLU A 121 -8.89 -3.13 13.11
C GLU A 121 -9.65 -3.96 14.15
N SER A 122 -10.85 -3.53 14.55
CA SER A 122 -11.68 -4.25 15.53
C SER A 122 -12.07 -5.67 15.12
N LEU A 123 -12.03 -5.99 13.82
CA LEU A 123 -12.35 -7.33 13.30
C LEU A 123 -11.33 -8.43 13.69
N HIS A 124 -10.21 -8.07 14.34
CA HIS A 124 -9.26 -9.04 14.93
C HIS A 124 -9.76 -9.63 16.26
N HIS A 125 -10.82 -9.05 16.82
CA HIS A 125 -11.29 -9.36 18.15
C HIS A 125 -12.70 -9.89 18.13
N ASP A 126 -12.96 -10.86 19.01
CA ASP A 126 -14.32 -11.33 19.25
C ASP A 126 -15.13 -10.20 19.88
N MET A 127 -16.23 -9.84 19.24
CA MET A 127 -17.15 -8.80 19.69
C MET A 127 -18.50 -9.42 20.09
N ILE A 128 -18.44 -10.23 21.15
CA ILE A 128 -19.58 -10.88 21.80
C ILE A 128 -19.83 -10.19 23.14
N ALA A 129 -21.09 -10.05 23.55
CA ALA A 129 -21.44 -9.54 24.87
C ALA A 129 -20.92 -10.47 25.96
N ALA A 130 -20.25 -9.91 26.97
CA ALA A 130 -19.73 -10.69 28.10
C ALA A 130 -20.86 -11.15 29.03
N ASP A 131 -21.87 -10.32 29.19
CA ASP A 131 -23.05 -10.54 30.03
C ASP A 131 -24.33 -10.22 29.24
N ASP A 132 -25.45 -10.84 29.59
CA ASP A 132 -26.76 -10.65 28.95
C ASP A 132 -27.79 -9.99 29.89
N ASP A 133 -27.32 -9.41 31.00
CA ASP A 133 -28.16 -8.86 32.08
C ASP A 133 -28.97 -7.63 31.65
N PHE A 134 -28.58 -6.97 30.55
CA PHE A 134 -29.34 -5.86 29.96
C PHE A 134 -30.77 -6.27 29.60
N ARG A 135 -31.02 -7.55 29.29
CA ARG A 135 -32.35 -8.04 28.90
C ARG A 135 -33.34 -8.06 30.05
N GLU A 136 -32.85 -8.34 31.25
CA GLU A 136 -33.69 -8.36 32.45
C GLU A 136 -33.78 -6.97 33.09
N VAL A 137 -32.71 -6.19 32.98
CA VAL A 137 -32.55 -4.91 33.68
C VAL A 137 -33.09 -3.73 32.89
N LEU A 138 -32.89 -3.72 31.56
CA LEU A 138 -33.20 -2.56 30.72
C LEU A 138 -34.35 -2.81 29.73
N LEU A 139 -34.66 -4.05 29.39
CA LEU A 139 -35.77 -4.32 28.45
C LEU A 139 -37.10 -4.52 29.17
N PRO A 140 -38.23 -4.19 28.53
CA PRO A 140 -39.56 -4.51 29.04
C PRO A 140 -39.71 -6.01 29.32
N ARG A 141 -40.50 -6.36 30.34
CA ARG A 141 -40.76 -7.78 30.67
C ARG A 141 -41.38 -8.50 29.47
N GLY A 142 -40.75 -9.60 29.05
CA GLY A 142 -41.19 -10.40 27.92
C GLY A 142 -40.75 -9.86 26.55
N HIS A 143 -39.90 -8.83 26.49
CA HIS A 143 -39.33 -8.33 25.25
C HIS A 143 -38.54 -9.42 24.54
N ARG A 144 -38.86 -9.66 23.26
CA ARG A 144 -38.14 -10.62 22.41
C ARG A 144 -37.21 -9.84 21.50
N LEU A 145 -35.92 -10.13 21.58
CA LEU A 145 -34.93 -9.56 20.67
C LEU A 145 -35.23 -9.99 19.23
N VAL A 146 -35.00 -9.08 18.31
CA VAL A 146 -35.13 -9.30 16.88
C VAL A 146 -33.94 -10.13 16.39
N GLY A 147 -34.24 -11.25 15.72
CA GLY A 147 -33.21 -12.12 15.14
C GLY A 147 -32.53 -11.49 13.92
N LEU A 148 -31.35 -11.99 13.58
CA LEU A 148 -30.50 -11.51 12.49
C LEU A 148 -31.25 -11.40 11.16
N ALA A 149 -32.04 -12.43 10.82
CA ALA A 149 -32.80 -12.48 9.58
C ALA A 149 -33.89 -11.38 9.51
N ASP A 150 -34.60 -11.18 10.63
CA ASP A 150 -35.63 -10.15 10.72
C ASP A 150 -34.99 -8.75 10.74
N ALA A 151 -33.85 -8.58 11.42
CA ALA A 151 -33.10 -7.34 11.42
C ALA A 151 -32.67 -6.94 10.00
N PHE A 152 -32.08 -7.85 9.22
CA PHE A 152 -31.74 -7.57 7.82
C PHE A 152 -32.96 -7.27 6.96
N ARG A 153 -34.07 -8.00 7.13
CA ARG A 153 -35.31 -7.76 6.38
C ARG A 153 -35.84 -6.35 6.64
N ARG A 154 -35.83 -5.91 7.91
CA ARG A 154 -36.27 -4.58 8.33
C ARG A 154 -35.36 -3.47 7.81
N SER A 155 -34.04 -3.68 7.83
CA SER A 155 -33.06 -2.70 7.36
C SER A 155 -33.03 -2.55 5.84
N LEU A 156 -33.42 -3.58 5.10
CA LEU A 156 -33.55 -3.57 3.64
C LEU A 156 -34.94 -3.12 3.15
N ALA A 157 -35.91 -2.97 4.06
CA ALA A 157 -37.27 -2.56 3.69
C ALA A 157 -37.27 -1.16 3.09
N SER A 158 -37.94 -1.00 1.94
CA SER A 158 -38.05 0.29 1.23
C SER A 158 -39.09 1.20 1.90
N GLY A 159 -38.95 2.52 1.73
CA GLY A 159 -39.94 3.48 2.23
C GLY A 159 -41.36 3.16 1.76
N GLY A 160 -42.27 2.88 2.71
CA GLY A 160 -43.65 2.46 2.46
C GLY A 160 -44.05 1.12 3.08
N SER A 161 -43.12 0.39 3.69
CA SER A 161 -43.40 -0.80 4.50
C SER A 161 -44.20 -0.48 5.78
N VAL A 162 -44.91 -1.47 6.32
CA VAL A 162 -45.57 -1.37 7.62
C VAL A 162 -44.49 -1.08 8.69
N PRO A 163 -44.74 -0.19 9.68
CA PRO A 163 -43.74 0.16 10.70
C PRO A 163 -43.17 -1.04 11.48
N GLU A 164 -43.96 -2.11 11.63
CA GLU A 164 -43.52 -3.36 12.27
C GLU A 164 -42.44 -4.10 11.46
N ASP A 165 -42.48 -3.96 10.13
CA ASP A 165 -41.60 -4.63 9.17
C ASP A 165 -40.43 -3.77 8.69
N SER A 166 -40.24 -2.58 9.28
CA SER A 166 -39.16 -1.66 8.92
C SER A 166 -38.43 -1.12 10.14
N ASP A 167 -37.25 -0.54 9.88
CA ASP A 167 -36.57 0.23 10.89
C ASP A 167 -37.25 1.59 11.10
N PRO A 168 -37.51 1.98 12.35
CA PRO A 168 -38.35 3.15 12.66
C PRO A 168 -37.73 4.49 12.25
N MET A 169 -36.41 4.54 12.06
CA MET A 169 -35.71 5.79 11.72
C MET A 169 -35.44 5.93 10.23
N GLY A 170 -35.15 4.84 9.51
CA GLY A 170 -34.66 4.91 8.13
C GLY A 170 -33.51 5.92 7.96
N PRO A 171 -33.12 6.26 6.73
CA PRO A 171 -32.25 7.40 6.48
C PRO A 171 -33.05 8.71 6.59
N LEU A 172 -32.58 9.66 7.40
CA LEU A 172 -33.20 10.97 7.57
C LEU A 172 -32.57 12.03 6.65
N PRO A 173 -33.28 13.13 6.31
CA PRO A 173 -32.77 14.17 5.41
C PRO A 173 -31.46 14.84 5.89
N GLN A 174 -31.26 14.89 7.21
CA GLN A 174 -30.06 15.44 7.84
C GLN A 174 -28.89 14.43 7.95
N ASP A 175 -29.14 13.15 7.66
CA ASP A 175 -28.09 12.14 7.77
C ASP A 175 -27.06 12.31 6.65
N PRO A 176 -25.82 11.86 6.87
CA PRO A 176 -24.81 11.87 5.82
C PRO A 176 -25.30 11.11 4.58
N ALA A 177 -24.95 11.57 3.38
CA ALA A 177 -25.39 10.96 2.13
C ALA A 177 -25.01 9.47 1.97
N TRP A 178 -24.07 8.96 2.76
CA TRP A 178 -23.71 7.54 2.78
C TRP A 178 -24.69 6.66 3.56
N ALA A 179 -25.57 7.25 4.39
CA ALA A 179 -26.48 6.54 5.30
C ALA A 179 -27.69 5.89 4.59
N SER A 180 -27.82 6.09 3.28
CA SER A 180 -29.00 5.65 2.51
C SER A 180 -28.67 4.83 1.27
N GLY A 181 -27.46 4.34 1.11
CA GLY A 181 -27.03 3.94 -0.25
C GLY A 181 -25.56 4.20 -0.53
N GLY A 182 -25.15 5.42 -0.21
CA GLY A 182 -24.10 6.07 -1.00
C GLY A 182 -24.58 6.35 -2.43
N ASP A 183 -23.73 7.03 -3.22
CA ASP A 183 -24.07 7.42 -4.60
C ASP A 183 -24.07 6.18 -5.52
N ASP A 184 -25.14 5.94 -6.30
CA ASP A 184 -25.41 4.77 -7.18
C ASP A 184 -24.39 4.52 -8.31
N ARG A 185 -23.25 5.21 -8.28
CA ARG A 185 -22.22 5.08 -9.31
C ARG A 185 -21.47 3.77 -9.11
N PRO A 186 -21.32 2.93 -10.16
CA PRO A 186 -20.54 1.72 -10.08
C PRO A 186 -19.11 2.04 -9.61
N ALA A 187 -18.63 1.35 -8.58
CA ALA A 187 -17.32 1.59 -7.95
C ALA A 187 -16.16 1.56 -8.95
N LEU A 188 -16.28 0.77 -10.03
CA LEU A 188 -15.35 0.76 -11.16
C LEU A 188 -15.22 2.13 -11.83
N ALA A 189 -16.28 2.94 -11.91
CA ALA A 189 -16.22 4.30 -12.45
C ALA A 189 -15.49 5.27 -11.52
N LYS A 190 -15.70 5.18 -10.19
CA LYS A 190 -14.95 6.01 -9.21
C LYS A 190 -13.45 5.67 -9.20
N VAL A 191 -13.12 4.37 -9.29
CA VAL A 191 -11.73 3.88 -9.41
C VAL A 191 -11.10 4.33 -10.75
N VAL A 192 -11.83 4.20 -11.86
CA VAL A 192 -11.35 4.58 -13.20
C VAL A 192 -11.26 6.10 -13.37
N ASP A 193 -12.15 6.89 -12.77
CA ASP A 193 -12.12 8.35 -12.85
C ASP A 193 -11.03 8.96 -11.98
N THR A 194 -10.73 8.36 -10.81
CA THR A 194 -9.53 8.71 -10.04
C THR A 194 -8.28 8.51 -10.89
N VAL A 195 -8.19 7.40 -11.64
CA VAL A 195 -7.09 7.12 -12.57
C VAL A 195 -7.08 8.07 -13.79
N LYS A 196 -8.25 8.47 -14.32
CA LYS A 196 -8.37 9.38 -15.48
C LYS A 196 -8.15 10.86 -15.13
N MET A 197 -8.44 11.28 -13.89
CA MET A 197 -8.26 12.66 -13.42
C MET A 197 -6.77 13.04 -13.46
N PHE A 198 -5.87 12.12 -13.10
CA PHE A 198 -4.42 12.32 -13.23
C PHE A 198 -3.97 12.44 -14.69
N ARG A 199 -4.63 11.72 -15.62
CA ARG A 199 -4.27 11.71 -17.05
C ARG A 199 -4.60 13.02 -17.79
N ARG A 200 -5.60 13.78 -17.33
CA ARG A 200 -6.10 14.98 -18.03
C ARG A 200 -5.33 16.26 -17.67
N ALA A 201 -4.69 16.29 -16.50
CA ALA A 201 -3.83 17.39 -16.07
C ALA A 201 -2.51 17.49 -16.87
N GLU A 202 -2.13 16.44 -17.60
CA GLU A 202 -0.81 16.33 -18.25
C GLU A 202 -0.83 16.67 -19.76
N ILE A 203 -2.02 16.84 -20.36
CA ILE A 203 -2.18 17.06 -21.81
C ILE A 203 -2.14 18.56 -22.18
N SER A 204 -2.31 19.48 -21.23
CA SER A 204 -2.37 20.93 -21.49
C SER A 204 -1.03 21.60 -21.83
N THR A 205 0.10 20.89 -21.76
CA THR A 205 1.45 21.47 -21.91
C THR A 205 2.22 21.03 -23.15
N SER A 206 1.62 20.25 -24.05
CA SER A 206 2.32 19.67 -25.21
C SER A 206 1.69 20.05 -26.55
N ASP A 207 1.42 21.34 -26.78
CA ASP A 207 1.22 21.83 -28.16
C ASP A 207 2.06 23.08 -28.42
N ARG A 208 3.29 22.84 -28.86
CA ARG A 208 3.99 23.71 -29.82
C ARG A 208 5.25 23.03 -30.37
N SER A 209 5.35 23.03 -31.69
CA SER A 209 6.52 22.82 -32.55
C SER A 209 6.94 21.38 -32.88
N ALA A 210 6.54 20.92 -34.07
CA ALA A 210 7.27 19.94 -34.86
C ALA A 210 7.37 20.45 -36.33
N PRO A 211 8.57 20.47 -36.94
CA PRO A 211 8.71 20.47 -38.39
C PRO A 211 9.34 19.14 -38.91
N PRO A 212 9.32 18.90 -40.24
CA PRO A 212 9.01 17.59 -40.79
C PRO A 212 10.21 16.76 -41.27
N ASP A 213 9.95 15.45 -41.24
CA ASP A 213 10.25 14.40 -42.23
C ASP A 213 11.58 14.39 -43.00
N THR A 214 12.25 13.23 -43.02
CA THR A 214 12.79 12.64 -44.26
C THR A 214 13.08 11.14 -44.08
N THR A 215 12.23 10.32 -44.68
CA THR A 215 12.55 9.14 -45.50
C THR A 215 13.78 8.29 -45.15
N THR A 216 13.57 7.03 -44.76
CA THR A 216 14.28 5.88 -45.39
C THR A 216 13.64 4.52 -45.13
N ARG A 217 13.12 3.94 -46.21
CA ARG A 217 13.12 2.52 -46.61
C ARG A 217 12.80 1.41 -45.58
N ARG A 218 11.60 0.84 -45.76
CA ARG A 218 11.18 -0.52 -45.36
C ARG A 218 12.22 -1.59 -45.70
N ARG A 219 12.55 -2.48 -44.76
CA ARG A 219 12.81 -3.92 -44.99
C ARG A 219 12.46 -4.78 -43.77
N GLY A 220 11.62 -5.80 -44.01
CA GLY A 220 11.71 -7.14 -43.41
C GLY A 220 11.36 -7.32 -41.94
N CYS A 221 10.12 -7.69 -41.66
CA CYS A 221 9.72 -8.32 -40.41
C CYS A 221 10.13 -9.81 -40.46
N HIS A 222 10.96 -10.27 -39.51
CA HIS A 222 11.10 -11.69 -39.20
C HIS A 222 10.78 -11.87 -37.71
N VAL A 223 9.68 -12.58 -37.46
CA VAL A 223 9.26 -13.10 -36.16
C VAL A 223 9.85 -14.50 -36.05
N GLU A 224 10.66 -14.79 -35.02
CA GLU A 224 10.90 -16.17 -34.59
C GLU A 224 11.62 -16.27 -33.22
N GLY A 225 11.12 -17.19 -32.37
CA GLY A 225 11.89 -17.89 -31.35
C GLY A 225 11.70 -17.46 -29.89
N ALA A 226 10.86 -18.19 -29.15
CA ALA A 226 10.87 -18.14 -27.67
C ALA A 226 12.21 -18.69 -27.15
N VAL A 227 13.00 -17.81 -26.51
CA VAL A 227 14.31 -18.17 -25.93
C VAL A 227 14.10 -18.75 -24.53
N PRO A 228 14.75 -19.86 -24.14
CA PRO A 228 14.64 -20.41 -22.79
C PRO A 228 15.08 -19.40 -21.72
N VAL A 229 14.36 -19.33 -20.59
CA VAL A 229 14.59 -18.37 -19.48
C VAL A 229 16.04 -18.35 -19.01
N LEU A 230 16.71 -19.50 -18.93
CA LEU A 230 18.13 -19.57 -18.51
C LEU A 230 19.08 -18.89 -19.51
N THR A 231 18.82 -19.04 -20.80
CA THR A 231 19.60 -18.41 -21.87
C THR A 231 19.35 -16.91 -21.92
N TRP A 232 18.11 -16.49 -21.63
CA TRP A 232 17.74 -15.09 -21.49
C TRP A 232 18.42 -14.43 -20.27
N VAL A 233 18.41 -15.08 -19.10
CA VAL A 233 19.11 -14.60 -17.88
C VAL A 233 20.62 -14.51 -18.12
N ARG A 234 21.23 -15.49 -18.78
CA ARG A 234 22.66 -15.46 -19.11
C ARG A 234 23.02 -14.34 -20.08
N ARG A 235 22.21 -14.12 -21.14
CA ARG A 235 22.42 -12.99 -22.08
C ARG A 235 22.22 -11.64 -21.38
N ALA A 236 21.21 -11.51 -20.51
CA ALA A 236 20.93 -10.28 -19.77
C ALA A 236 22.01 -9.89 -18.75
N LEU A 237 22.75 -10.88 -18.21
CA LEU A 237 23.82 -10.67 -17.24
C LEU A 237 25.23 -10.56 -17.85
N TRP A 238 25.45 -11.13 -19.05
CA TRP A 238 26.81 -11.34 -19.57
C TRP A 238 27.09 -10.68 -20.93
N ASP A 239 26.09 -10.49 -21.80
CA ASP A 239 26.33 -9.90 -23.12
C ASP A 239 26.37 -8.37 -23.02
N VAL A 240 27.54 -7.80 -23.35
CA VAL A 240 27.75 -6.36 -23.40
C VAL A 240 27.01 -5.82 -24.62
N VAL A 241 25.91 -5.12 -24.37
CA VAL A 241 25.18 -4.37 -25.39
C VAL A 241 25.86 -2.99 -25.55
N PRO A 242 26.48 -2.67 -26.71
CA PRO A 242 27.06 -1.34 -26.93
C PRO A 242 25.99 -0.24 -26.83
N ARG A 243 26.32 0.89 -26.18
CA ARG A 243 25.39 2.00 -25.86
C ARG A 243 24.72 2.67 -27.07
N ASP A 244 25.15 2.35 -28.29
CA ASP A 244 24.54 2.85 -29.52
C ASP A 244 23.43 1.90 -30.00
N HIS A 245 22.38 1.76 -29.21
CA HIS A 245 21.18 1.05 -29.65
C HIS A 245 20.14 2.06 -30.14
N ARG A 246 20.03 2.18 -31.47
CA ARG A 246 18.81 2.70 -32.12
C ARG A 246 17.70 1.67 -31.93
N GLU A 247 17.10 1.62 -30.76
CA GLU A 247 15.88 0.84 -30.53
C GLU A 247 14.71 1.46 -31.30
N PRO A 248 13.85 0.66 -31.95
CA PRO A 248 12.60 1.15 -32.51
C PRO A 248 11.73 1.77 -31.40
N SER A 249 11.03 2.86 -31.72
CA SER A 249 10.31 3.71 -30.76
C SER A 249 9.29 2.97 -29.87
N THR A 250 8.78 1.82 -30.34
CA THR A 250 7.85 0.94 -29.61
C THR A 250 8.54 0.14 -28.50
N ALA A 251 9.72 -0.44 -28.76
CA ALA A 251 10.50 -1.17 -27.76
C ALA A 251 10.97 -0.24 -26.63
N ARG A 252 11.38 0.98 -26.99
CA ARG A 252 11.75 2.02 -26.02
C ARG A 252 10.57 2.44 -25.14
N ARG A 253 9.38 2.59 -25.72
CA ARG A 253 8.15 2.91 -24.97
C ARG A 253 7.77 1.80 -24.00
N HIS A 254 7.77 0.54 -24.43
CA HIS A 254 7.50 -0.59 -23.53
C HIS A 254 8.49 -0.65 -22.38
N ARG A 255 9.79 -0.47 -22.67
CA ARG A 255 10.84 -0.43 -21.66
C ARG A 255 10.64 0.70 -20.64
N LEU A 256 10.33 1.91 -21.10
CA LEU A 256 10.04 3.04 -20.22
C LEU A 256 8.77 2.83 -19.40
N LEU A 257 7.72 2.24 -19.99
CA LEU A 257 6.50 1.90 -19.27
C LEU A 257 6.74 0.84 -18.19
N THR A 258 7.55 -0.19 -18.48
CA THR A 258 7.95 -1.20 -17.48
C THR A 258 8.76 -0.58 -16.35
N ILE A 259 9.70 0.33 -16.66
CA ILE A 259 10.47 1.02 -15.63
C ILE A 259 9.57 1.93 -14.79
N LEU A 260 8.67 2.68 -15.42
CA LEU A 260 7.73 3.54 -14.71
C LEU A 260 6.79 2.73 -13.82
N SER A 261 6.22 1.63 -14.32
CA SER A 261 5.32 0.76 -13.55
C SER A 261 6.03 0.12 -12.37
N VAL A 262 7.26 -0.39 -12.56
CA VAL A 262 8.07 -0.94 -11.47
C VAL A 262 8.41 0.13 -10.44
N ALA A 263 8.76 1.35 -10.86
CA ALA A 263 9.06 2.45 -9.94
C ALA A 263 7.84 2.82 -9.09
N VAL A 264 6.64 2.85 -9.67
CA VAL A 264 5.39 3.10 -8.94
C VAL A 264 5.11 1.97 -7.96
N VAL A 265 5.19 0.70 -8.40
CA VAL A 265 4.99 -0.46 -7.52
C VAL A 265 6.01 -0.46 -6.39
N GLY A 266 7.29 -0.18 -6.69
CA GLY A 266 8.35 -0.09 -5.69
C GLY A 266 8.14 1.04 -4.68
N ALA A 267 7.66 2.21 -5.11
CA ALA A 267 7.30 3.31 -4.21
C ALA A 267 6.15 2.94 -3.26
N VAL A 268 5.13 2.26 -3.78
CA VAL A 268 3.99 1.77 -2.99
C VAL A 268 4.46 0.74 -1.96
N VAL A 269 5.24 -0.26 -2.39
CA VAL A 269 5.81 -1.29 -1.51
C VAL A 269 6.73 -0.68 -0.46
N LEU A 270 7.57 0.29 -0.83
CA LEU A 270 8.42 1.02 0.11
C LEU A 270 7.59 1.81 1.13
N GLY A 271 6.52 2.50 0.68
CA GLY A 271 5.59 3.20 1.56
C GLY A 271 4.90 2.27 2.56
N PHE A 272 4.59 1.03 2.17
CA PHE A 272 4.09 0.01 3.08
C PHE A 272 5.18 -0.50 4.04
N ALA A 273 6.37 -0.80 3.53
CA ALA A 273 7.49 -1.28 4.34
C ALA A 273 7.87 -0.29 5.46
N LEU A 274 7.75 1.02 5.21
CA LEU A 274 8.03 2.08 6.19
C LEU A 274 6.93 2.26 7.25
N ARG A 275 5.74 1.68 7.07
CA ARG A 275 4.64 1.70 8.05
C ARG A 275 4.64 0.50 8.98
N VAL A 276 5.48 -0.49 8.69
CA VAL A 276 5.62 -1.71 9.50
C VAL A 276 6.65 -1.47 10.60
N GLU A 277 6.40 -2.01 11.79
CA GLU A 277 7.32 -1.91 12.93
C GLU A 277 8.71 -2.47 12.58
N PRO A 278 9.78 -1.64 12.72
CA PRO A 278 11.15 -2.09 12.47
C PRO A 278 11.53 -3.27 13.36
N GLY A 279 12.15 -4.30 12.78
CA GLY A 279 12.56 -5.50 13.51
C GLY A 279 11.54 -6.64 13.55
N SER A 280 10.29 -6.40 13.14
CA SER A 280 9.29 -7.46 12.99
C SER A 280 9.58 -8.42 11.82
N ALA A 281 9.10 -9.66 11.89
CA ALA A 281 9.17 -10.61 10.77
C ALA A 281 8.55 -10.03 9.47
N SER A 282 7.46 -9.28 9.62
CA SER A 282 6.77 -8.58 8.53
C SER A 282 7.65 -7.52 7.88
N PHE A 283 8.47 -6.79 8.64
CA PHE A 283 9.40 -5.81 8.10
C PHE A 283 10.43 -6.46 7.18
N TYR A 284 11.03 -7.59 7.59
CA TYR A 284 11.97 -8.34 6.75
C TYR A 284 11.30 -8.89 5.49
N TRP A 285 10.05 -9.33 5.58
CA TRP A 285 9.29 -9.80 4.42
C TRP A 285 9.04 -8.67 3.41
N TRP A 286 8.51 -7.52 3.86
CA TRP A 286 8.22 -6.38 2.98
C TRP A 286 9.47 -5.80 2.33
N THR A 287 10.57 -5.77 3.07
CA THR A 287 11.87 -5.35 2.54
C THR A 287 12.42 -6.36 1.52
N LEU A 288 12.21 -7.66 1.68
CA LEU A 288 12.55 -8.66 0.66
C LEU A 288 11.64 -8.59 -0.58
N VAL A 289 10.34 -8.33 -0.39
CA VAL A 289 9.39 -8.09 -1.50
C VAL A 289 9.81 -6.87 -2.30
N LEU A 290 10.22 -5.79 -1.63
CA LEU A 290 10.74 -4.60 -2.28
C LEU A 290 11.99 -4.91 -3.12
N ALA A 291 12.95 -5.66 -2.57
CA ALA A 291 14.10 -6.17 -3.32
C ALA A 291 13.66 -6.99 -4.55
N GLY A 292 12.68 -7.88 -4.39
CA GLY A 292 12.12 -8.69 -5.47
C GLY A 292 11.54 -7.83 -6.59
N VAL A 293 10.76 -6.80 -6.26
CA VAL A 293 10.18 -5.84 -7.23
C VAL A 293 11.29 -5.16 -8.04
N TRP A 294 12.34 -4.69 -7.38
CA TRP A 294 13.47 -4.05 -8.07
C TRP A 294 14.23 -5.01 -8.97
N VAL A 295 14.52 -6.23 -8.50
CA VAL A 295 15.25 -7.24 -9.27
C VAL A 295 14.44 -7.68 -10.49
N ILE A 296 13.19 -8.11 -10.29
CA ILE A 296 12.30 -8.58 -11.37
C ILE A 296 12.10 -7.46 -12.39
N GLY A 297 11.84 -6.24 -11.91
CA GLY A 297 11.65 -5.09 -12.77
C GLY A 297 12.91 -4.71 -13.55
N ALA A 298 14.10 -4.87 -12.97
CA ALA A 298 15.35 -4.62 -13.66
C ALA A 298 15.53 -5.57 -14.85
N PHE A 299 15.25 -6.86 -14.66
CA PHE A 299 15.32 -7.85 -15.73
C PHE A 299 14.19 -7.71 -16.76
N ALA A 300 12.97 -7.39 -16.32
CA ALA A 300 11.81 -7.17 -17.19
C ALA A 300 11.98 -5.92 -18.08
N ALA A 301 12.75 -4.92 -17.63
CA ALA A 301 13.07 -3.72 -18.38
C ALA A 301 14.14 -3.92 -19.47
N GLY A 302 14.70 -5.13 -19.64
CA GLY A 302 15.65 -5.44 -20.71
C GLY A 302 17.13 -5.49 -20.27
N PRO A 303 18.09 -5.48 -21.21
CA PRO A 303 19.51 -5.76 -20.92
C PRO A 303 20.12 -4.71 -19.98
N LEU A 304 20.68 -5.19 -18.87
CA LEU A 304 21.22 -4.36 -17.79
C LEU A 304 22.57 -3.77 -18.18
N HIS A 305 22.72 -2.44 -18.05
CA HIS A 305 24.04 -1.82 -18.21
C HIS A 305 24.74 -1.71 -16.85
N LEU A 306 25.55 -2.69 -16.53
CA LEU A 306 26.45 -2.63 -15.38
C LEU A 306 27.76 -1.93 -15.81
N GLY A 307 27.98 -0.69 -15.37
CA GLY A 307 29.14 0.12 -15.76
C GLY A 307 30.49 -0.54 -15.43
N ARG A 308 31.44 -0.51 -16.38
CA ARG A 308 32.88 -0.72 -16.13
C ARG A 308 33.66 0.57 -16.45
N ILE A 309 34.67 0.88 -15.64
CA ILE A 309 35.66 1.96 -15.87
C ILE A 309 36.99 1.31 -16.29
N ARG A 310 37.63 1.82 -17.34
CA ARG A 310 38.88 1.27 -17.91
C ARG A 310 40.08 1.73 -17.09
N SER A 311 40.86 0.79 -16.53
CA SER A 311 42.17 1.02 -15.90
C SER A 311 43.32 0.53 -16.79
N ARG A 312 44.52 1.07 -16.63
CA ARG A 312 45.70 0.93 -17.54
C ARG A 312 46.23 -0.51 -17.70
N SER A 313 45.73 -1.53 -17.00
CA SER A 313 46.22 -2.91 -17.11
C SER A 313 45.14 -4.02 -17.07
N GLY A 314 43.85 -3.70 -17.26
CA GLY A 314 42.79 -4.71 -17.35
C GLY A 314 41.44 -4.29 -16.76
N PHE A 315 40.38 -5.04 -17.11
CA PHE A 315 39.01 -4.80 -16.65
C PHE A 315 38.81 -5.29 -15.21
N VAL A 316 39.06 -4.44 -14.22
CA VAL A 316 38.74 -4.75 -12.82
C VAL A 316 37.63 -3.86 -12.31
N ARG A 317 36.60 -4.45 -11.69
CA ARG A 317 35.51 -3.74 -11.01
C ARG A 317 36.11 -3.02 -9.79
N PRO A 318 35.96 -1.69 -9.62
CA PRO A 318 36.35 -1.04 -8.38
C PRO A 318 35.25 -1.34 -7.35
N ILE A 319 35.31 -2.53 -6.75
CA ILE A 319 34.45 -2.92 -5.63
C ILE A 319 34.93 -2.18 -4.36
N VAL A 320 36.22 -1.88 -4.29
CA VAL A 320 36.87 -1.26 -3.13
C VAL A 320 36.36 0.17 -2.88
N THR A 321 36.29 1.02 -3.91
CA THR A 321 35.86 2.43 -3.76
C THR A 321 34.46 2.59 -3.15
N PRO A 322 33.38 1.95 -3.65
CA PRO A 322 32.06 2.07 -3.05
C PRO A 322 31.96 1.42 -1.67
N ILE A 323 32.74 0.37 -1.38
CA ILE A 323 32.81 -0.21 -0.03
C ILE A 323 33.47 0.78 0.95
N VAL A 324 34.58 1.41 0.55
CA VAL A 324 35.28 2.41 1.36
C VAL A 324 34.39 3.63 1.61
N VAL A 325 33.71 4.15 0.58
CA VAL A 325 32.76 5.25 0.73
C VAL A 325 31.62 4.87 1.67
N GLY A 326 31.07 3.65 1.53
CA GLY A 326 30.03 3.14 2.44
C GLY A 326 30.51 3.05 3.89
N LEU A 327 31.71 2.50 4.12
CA LEU A 327 32.30 2.39 5.47
C LEU A 327 32.57 3.75 6.10
N VAL A 328 33.06 4.72 5.34
CA VAL A 328 33.29 6.09 5.82
C VAL A 328 31.97 6.75 6.23
N LEU A 329 30.90 6.55 5.45
CA LEU A 329 29.59 7.14 5.72
C LEU A 329 28.93 6.53 6.96
N VAL A 330 29.06 5.21 7.15
CA VAL A 330 28.64 4.51 8.38
C VAL A 330 29.42 5.03 9.59
N ALA A 331 30.75 5.15 9.48
CA ALA A 331 31.58 5.69 10.55
C ALA A 331 31.17 7.12 10.93
N LEU A 332 30.87 7.97 9.93
CA LEU A 332 30.41 9.34 10.15
C LEU A 332 29.06 9.40 10.88
N PHE A 333 28.13 8.50 10.54
CA PHE A 333 26.84 8.37 11.23
C PHE A 333 26.99 7.91 12.69
N VAL A 334 27.86 6.93 12.94
CA VAL A 334 28.14 6.42 14.30
C VAL A 334 28.77 7.51 15.15
N VAL A 335 29.77 8.23 14.63
CA VAL A 335 30.41 9.34 15.33
C VAL A 335 29.41 10.47 15.58
N GLY A 336 28.58 10.82 14.60
CA GLY A 336 27.52 11.81 14.77
C GLY A 336 26.52 11.42 15.87
N GLY A 337 26.09 10.15 15.91
CA GLY A 337 25.21 9.63 16.96
C GLY A 337 25.84 9.66 18.35
N LEU A 338 27.14 9.35 18.46
CA LEU A 338 27.89 9.43 19.72
C LEU A 338 28.05 10.88 20.21
N VAL A 339 28.32 11.82 19.30
CA VAL A 339 28.44 13.26 19.62
C VAL A 339 27.10 13.83 20.09
N VAL A 340 25.99 13.44 19.47
CA VAL A 340 24.64 13.88 19.90
C VAL A 340 24.30 13.35 21.30
N ARG A 341 24.86 12.21 21.71
CA ARG A 341 24.66 11.61 23.04
C ARG A 341 25.31 12.40 24.18
N GLU A 342 26.32 13.22 23.89
CA GLU A 342 27.01 14.07 24.87
C GLU A 342 26.30 15.42 25.11
N ILE A 343 25.19 15.69 24.40
CA ILE A 343 24.42 16.93 24.57
C ILE A 343 23.23 16.66 25.52
N PRO A 344 23.22 17.22 26.76
CA PRO A 344 22.23 16.87 27.79
C PRO A 344 20.78 17.19 27.41
N ALA A 345 20.55 18.12 26.48
CA ALA A 345 19.23 18.50 26.00
C ALA A 345 18.56 17.46 25.06
N LEU A 346 19.33 16.50 24.52
CA LEU A 346 18.82 15.45 23.61
C LEU A 346 18.88 14.03 24.21
N ASP A 347 19.56 13.84 25.34
CA ASP A 347 19.78 12.53 25.99
C ASP A 347 18.47 11.84 26.47
N ALA A 348 17.41 12.62 26.73
CA ALA A 348 16.09 12.07 27.09
C ALA A 348 15.36 11.41 25.89
N GLN A 349 15.64 11.82 24.65
CA GLN A 349 15.01 11.24 23.46
C GLN A 349 15.78 10.04 22.90
N VAL A 350 17.10 9.97 23.10
CA VAL A 350 17.96 8.90 22.56
C VAL A 350 17.89 7.62 23.41
N ARG A 351 17.72 7.73 24.73
CA ARG A 351 17.61 6.56 25.62
C ARG A 351 16.35 5.71 25.39
N HIS A 352 15.28 6.29 24.84
CA HIS A 352 14.05 5.55 24.52
C HIS A 352 14.14 4.73 23.22
N VAL A 353 15.15 4.96 22.38
CA VAL A 353 15.37 4.25 21.10
C VAL A 353 16.38 3.11 21.24
N LEU A 354 17.34 3.23 22.17
CA LEU A 354 18.38 2.21 22.38
C LEU A 354 17.92 0.99 23.18
N VAL A 355 16.77 1.05 23.86
CA VAL A 355 16.20 -0.10 24.60
C VAL A 355 15.68 -1.20 23.65
N PHE A 356 15.51 -0.91 22.36
CA PHE A 356 15.06 -1.88 21.34
C PHE A 356 16.19 -2.49 20.51
N ALA A 357 17.46 -2.11 20.75
CA ALA A 357 18.58 -2.55 19.94
C ALA A 357 19.07 -3.98 20.24
N ASP A 358 18.54 -4.64 21.29
CA ASP A 358 18.95 -5.98 21.74
C ASP A 358 18.07 -7.13 21.24
N GLU A 359 16.94 -6.88 20.55
CA GLU A 359 16.03 -7.95 20.10
C GLU A 359 16.11 -8.30 18.60
N GLY A 360 17.01 -7.66 17.84
CA GLY A 360 17.19 -7.92 16.41
C GLY A 360 18.41 -8.80 16.11
N ALA A 361 18.23 -9.86 15.32
CA ALA A 361 19.36 -10.58 14.73
C ALA A 361 20.11 -9.66 13.74
N LEU A 362 21.10 -8.89 14.23
CA LEU A 362 21.95 -7.98 13.45
C LEU A 362 22.43 -8.56 12.11
N PRO A 363 22.84 -9.86 12.01
CA PRO A 363 23.22 -10.44 10.72
C PRO A 363 22.11 -10.44 9.68
N LEU A 364 20.85 -10.64 10.09
CA LEU A 364 19.70 -10.67 9.21
C LEU A 364 19.37 -9.27 8.67
N VAL A 365 19.43 -8.25 9.52
CA VAL A 365 19.25 -6.84 9.12
C VAL A 365 20.31 -6.43 8.11
N VAL A 366 21.59 -6.77 8.38
CA VAL A 366 22.71 -6.50 7.47
C VAL A 366 22.51 -7.21 6.13
N LEU A 367 22.11 -8.49 6.15
CA LEU A 367 21.86 -9.27 4.94
C LEU A 367 20.73 -8.66 4.10
N VAL A 368 19.57 -8.38 4.71
CA VAL A 368 18.40 -7.82 4.02
C VAL A 368 18.70 -6.42 3.46
N THR A 369 19.43 -5.60 4.22
CA THR A 369 19.86 -4.26 3.76
C THR A 369 20.84 -4.37 2.58
N ALA A 370 21.78 -5.32 2.61
CA ALA A 370 22.70 -5.57 1.52
C ALA A 370 21.96 -6.04 0.26
N VAL A 371 21.02 -6.97 0.40
CA VAL A 371 20.17 -7.46 -0.70
C VAL A 371 19.36 -6.31 -1.31
N ASN A 372 18.76 -5.45 -0.49
CA ASN A 372 18.03 -4.27 -0.96
C ASN A 372 18.92 -3.27 -1.69
N GLY A 373 20.10 -2.97 -1.18
CA GLY A 373 21.04 -2.09 -1.85
C GLY A 373 21.49 -2.63 -3.22
N ILE A 374 21.68 -3.95 -3.34
CA ILE A 374 21.99 -4.59 -4.63
C ILE A 374 20.79 -4.47 -5.58
N ALA A 375 19.58 -4.77 -5.10
CA ALA A 375 18.36 -4.73 -5.88
C ALA A 375 18.06 -3.32 -6.43
N GLU A 376 18.14 -2.29 -5.58
CA GLU A 376 17.98 -0.89 -5.97
C GLU A 376 19.00 -0.49 -7.03
N LYS A 377 20.27 -0.89 -6.85
CA LYS A 377 21.33 -0.60 -7.82
C LYS A 377 21.08 -1.28 -9.16
N LEU A 378 20.59 -2.51 -9.18
CA LEU A 378 20.24 -3.21 -10.43
C LEU A 378 19.14 -2.47 -11.19
N PHE A 379 18.13 -1.96 -10.49
CA PHE A 379 17.03 -1.24 -11.11
C PHE A 379 17.41 0.19 -11.53
N PHE A 380 17.75 1.06 -10.59
CA PHE A 380 17.98 2.49 -10.87
C PHE A 380 19.28 2.73 -11.63
N ARG A 381 20.36 2.05 -11.23
CA ARG A 381 21.70 2.24 -11.84
C ARG A 381 22.01 1.26 -12.97
N GLY A 382 21.20 0.21 -13.14
CA GLY A 382 21.29 -0.73 -14.27
C GLY A 382 20.22 -0.45 -15.33
N ALA A 383 18.97 -0.83 -15.04
CA ALA A 383 17.87 -0.79 -16.00
C ALA A 383 17.44 0.64 -16.38
N LEU A 384 17.16 1.50 -15.40
CA LEU A 384 16.75 2.89 -15.64
C LEU A 384 17.90 3.73 -16.22
N TYR A 385 19.11 3.57 -15.69
CA TYR A 385 20.30 4.25 -16.21
C TYR A 385 20.51 3.98 -17.71
N ALA A 386 20.28 2.74 -18.14
CA ALA A 386 20.38 2.34 -19.54
C ALA A 386 19.22 2.83 -20.43
N ALA A 387 18.11 3.29 -19.86
CA ALA A 387 16.95 3.79 -20.61
C ALA A 387 17.03 5.31 -20.87
N VAL A 388 17.81 6.02 -20.04
CA VAL A 388 17.95 7.47 -20.08
C VAL A 388 19.14 7.87 -20.96
N THR A 389 18.90 8.81 -21.88
CA THR A 389 19.91 9.27 -22.85
C THR A 389 20.56 10.62 -22.48
N ARG A 390 19.85 11.48 -21.74
CA ARG A 390 20.35 12.79 -21.28
C ARG A 390 20.45 12.81 -19.76
N HIS A 391 21.58 13.31 -19.24
CA HIS A 391 21.87 13.41 -17.80
C HIS A 391 21.49 12.16 -16.97
N PRO A 392 21.95 10.95 -17.34
CA PRO A 392 21.48 9.70 -16.75
C PRO A 392 21.73 9.61 -15.23
N VAL A 393 22.83 10.20 -14.76
CA VAL A 393 23.13 10.29 -13.32
C VAL A 393 22.09 11.16 -12.60
N ALA A 394 21.76 12.33 -13.16
CA ALA A 394 20.79 13.23 -12.53
C ALA A 394 19.36 12.65 -12.55
N VAL A 395 18.95 12.05 -13.67
CA VAL A 395 17.61 11.47 -13.82
C VAL A 395 17.42 10.25 -12.93
N THR A 396 18.41 9.35 -12.84
CA THR A 396 18.32 8.18 -11.95
C THR A 396 18.34 8.56 -10.48
N THR A 397 19.15 9.55 -10.10
CA THR A 397 19.13 10.13 -8.76
C THR A 397 17.78 10.77 -8.44
N PHE A 398 17.23 11.58 -9.35
CA PHE A 398 15.94 12.23 -9.16
C PHE A 398 14.79 11.21 -9.08
N ALA A 399 14.81 10.18 -9.91
CA ALA A 399 13.83 9.10 -9.88
C ALA A 399 13.87 8.33 -8.56
N ASN A 400 15.07 8.02 -8.03
CA ASN A 400 15.20 7.37 -6.73
C ASN A 400 14.66 8.27 -5.60
N ALA A 401 15.03 9.55 -5.61
CA ALA A 401 14.53 10.52 -4.64
C ALA A 401 13.00 10.66 -4.70
N LEU A 402 12.40 10.65 -5.90
CA LEU A 402 10.96 10.71 -6.09
C LEU A 402 10.26 9.46 -5.52
N VAL A 403 10.83 8.27 -5.71
CA VAL A 403 10.30 7.01 -5.16
C VAL A 403 10.33 7.03 -3.63
N VAL A 404 11.43 7.50 -3.03
CA VAL A 404 11.54 7.64 -1.57
C VAL A 404 10.59 8.72 -1.05
N LEU A 405 10.42 9.83 -1.77
CA LEU A 405 9.48 10.89 -1.42
C LEU A 405 8.03 10.42 -1.48
N ALA A 406 7.67 9.64 -2.50
CA ALA A 406 6.34 9.07 -2.66
C ALA A 406 5.98 8.09 -1.53
N ALA A 407 6.98 7.51 -0.85
CA ALA A 407 6.77 6.71 0.35
C ALA A 407 6.35 7.54 1.59
N GLY A 408 6.38 8.88 1.51
CA GLY A 408 5.83 9.79 2.51
C GLY A 408 6.75 10.14 3.67
N ASN A 409 8.03 9.76 3.62
CA ASN A 409 9.00 10.04 4.68
C ASN A 409 10.01 11.11 4.23
N LEU A 410 9.80 12.34 4.69
CA LEU A 410 10.63 13.49 4.33
C LEU A 410 12.08 13.34 4.81
N MET A 411 12.30 12.70 5.97
CA MET A 411 13.63 12.47 6.52
C MET A 411 14.44 11.49 5.66
N LEU A 412 13.84 10.38 5.26
CA LEU A 412 14.48 9.41 4.35
C LEU A 412 14.71 10.00 2.97
N THR A 413 13.83 10.88 2.51
CA THR A 413 14.00 11.58 1.23
C THR A 413 15.22 12.50 1.28
N LEU A 414 15.37 13.29 2.34
CA LEU A 414 16.54 14.16 2.52
C LEU A 414 17.83 13.34 2.61
N ALA A 415 17.82 12.23 3.36
CA ALA A 415 18.95 11.32 3.46
C ALA A 415 19.32 10.70 2.09
N ALA A 416 18.33 10.23 1.32
CA ALA A 416 18.53 9.67 -0.01
C ALA A 416 19.07 10.70 -1.00
N VAL A 417 18.57 11.95 -0.97
CA VAL A 417 19.06 13.05 -1.80
C VAL A 417 20.50 13.39 -1.45
N LEU A 418 20.83 13.55 -0.16
CA LEU A 418 22.20 13.82 0.28
C LEU A 418 23.17 12.70 -0.12
N LEU A 419 22.79 11.44 0.11
CA LEU A 419 23.58 10.28 -0.28
C LEU A 419 23.79 10.23 -1.81
N ALA A 420 22.74 10.52 -2.59
CA ALA A 420 22.79 10.49 -4.04
C ALA A 420 23.59 11.67 -4.63
N VAL A 421 23.62 12.83 -3.95
CA VAL A 421 24.49 13.96 -4.32
C VAL A 421 25.94 13.65 -4.03
N VAL A 422 26.26 13.07 -2.86
CA VAL A 422 27.63 12.68 -2.47
C VAL A 422 28.17 11.59 -3.40
N VAL A 423 27.40 10.52 -3.63
CA VAL A 423 27.82 9.39 -4.49
C VAL A 423 27.75 9.76 -5.98
N GLY A 424 26.80 10.59 -6.39
CA GLY A 424 26.65 11.06 -7.77
C GLY A 424 27.73 12.05 -8.21
N CYS A 425 28.29 12.84 -7.29
CA CYS A 425 29.39 13.75 -7.58
C CYS A 425 30.70 13.00 -7.90
N ASP A 426 30.94 11.83 -7.31
CA ASP A 426 32.11 11.00 -7.62
C ASP A 426 32.03 10.41 -9.03
N ASP A 427 30.86 9.89 -9.44
CA ASP A 427 30.64 9.40 -10.82
C ASP A 427 30.75 10.55 -11.85
N ALA A 428 30.22 11.73 -11.53
CA ALA A 428 30.25 12.90 -12.42
C ALA A 428 31.64 13.54 -12.54
N ARG A 429 32.45 13.56 -11.47
CA ARG A 429 33.87 13.97 -11.54
C ARG A 429 34.69 12.97 -12.36
N THR A 430 34.39 11.69 -12.24
CA THR A 430 35.09 10.65 -13.01
C THR A 430 34.78 10.71 -14.50
N ASP A 431 33.56 11.10 -14.91
CA ASP A 431 33.20 11.31 -16.33
C ASP A 431 33.66 12.68 -16.89
N ARG A 432 33.73 13.72 -16.05
CA ARG A 432 34.26 15.04 -16.45
C ARG A 432 35.78 15.04 -16.65
N ASN A 433 36.53 14.33 -15.81
CA ASN A 433 37.97 14.12 -16.05
C ASN A 433 38.25 13.25 -17.29
N ARG A 434 37.30 12.40 -17.74
CA ARG A 434 37.42 11.61 -18.98
C ARG A 434 37.22 12.45 -20.25
N SER A 435 36.34 13.44 -20.22
CA SER A 435 36.15 14.35 -21.35
C SER A 435 37.35 15.28 -21.53
N LEU A 436 37.92 15.79 -20.43
CA LEU A 436 39.16 16.57 -20.46
C LEU A 436 40.39 15.73 -20.84
N ALA A 437 40.53 14.49 -20.35
CA ALA A 437 41.63 13.60 -20.74
C ALA A 437 41.52 13.10 -22.20
N ARG A 438 40.32 13.03 -22.78
CA ARG A 438 40.14 12.78 -24.22
C ARG A 438 40.46 14.02 -25.05
N PHE A 439 40.11 15.22 -24.58
CA PHE A 439 40.47 16.47 -25.24
C PHE A 439 42.00 16.71 -25.24
N ALA A 440 42.67 16.41 -24.12
CA ALA A 440 44.13 16.52 -23.99
C ALA A 440 44.93 15.38 -24.67
N ALA A 441 44.27 14.35 -25.21
CA ALA A 441 44.87 13.31 -26.03
C ALA A 441 44.57 13.48 -27.54
N LEU A 442 43.80 14.52 -27.88
CA LEU A 442 43.42 14.91 -29.25
C LEU A 442 44.01 16.29 -29.64
N CYS A 443 44.60 17.02 -28.69
CA CYS A 443 45.60 18.07 -28.91
C CYS A 443 46.98 17.49 -28.60
#